data_AF-A0A8X6TLB6-F1
#
_entry.id   AF-A0A8X6TLB6-F1
#
_cell.length_a   1.000
_cell.length_b   1.000
_cell.length_c   1.000
_cell.angle_alpha   90.00
_cell.angle_beta   90.00
_cell.angle_gamma   90.00
#
_symmetry.space_group_name_H-M   'P 1'
#
loop_
_entity.id
_entity.type
_entity.pdbx_description
1 polymer ?
#
loop_
_entity_poly.entity_id
_entity_poly.type
_entity_poly.pdbx_seq_one_letter_code
_entity_poly.pdbx_strand_id
1 'polypeptide(L)'
;LSCDRRPHVFTYIFAFRSDKRKNIACTHQTARKRTGSKAPRKQLATKAARQSAPATGGVEKPQRYRPGTVALREIRRYQKSTELLIRKLPFQWLVREIAQDFKTDFRFQSSSVKVL
;
A
#
# COMPACT_ATOMS: atom_id res chain seq x y z
N LEU A 1 -19.64 49.63 8.66
CA LEU A 1 -18.20 49.39 8.38
C LEU A 1 -18.08 48.01 7.73
N SER A 2 -18.08 48.01 6.40
CA SER A 2 -16.95 47.55 5.57
C SER A 2 -16.90 46.02 5.52
N CYS A 3 -17.52 45.37 4.54
CA CYS A 3 -17.06 45.25 3.14
C CYS A 3 -15.56 44.97 3.00
N ASP A 4 -15.31 43.80 2.43
CA ASP A 4 -14.34 43.48 1.39
C ASP A 4 -12.84 43.34 1.73
N ARG A 5 -12.32 42.12 1.51
CA ARG A 5 -11.65 41.82 0.24
C ARG A 5 -11.28 40.35 0.06
N ARG A 6 -11.86 39.73 -0.97
CA ARG A 6 -11.11 38.79 -1.85
C ARG A 6 -10.12 39.62 -2.71
N PRO A 7 -9.08 39.03 -3.34
CA PRO A 7 -9.26 38.42 -4.67
C PRO A 7 -8.47 37.09 -4.82
N HIS A 8 -8.96 36.05 -5.51
CA HIS A 8 -9.21 35.93 -6.96
C HIS A 8 -7.93 35.80 -7.80
N VAL A 9 -7.56 34.55 -8.12
CA VAL A 9 -6.81 34.07 -9.30
C VAL A 9 -6.77 32.54 -9.14
N PHE A 10 -7.35 31.66 -9.95
CA PHE A 10 -7.45 31.65 -11.40
C PHE A 10 -8.61 30.71 -11.78
N THR A 11 -9.75 31.28 -12.15
CA THR A 11 -10.69 30.64 -13.07
C THR A 11 -10.03 30.67 -14.45
N TYR A 12 -9.61 29.52 -14.99
CA TYR A 12 -9.41 29.38 -16.42
C TYR A 12 -9.80 27.97 -16.87
N ILE A 13 -10.97 27.90 -17.51
CA ILE A 13 -11.24 27.17 -18.76
C ILE A 13 -10.81 25.70 -18.77
N PHE A 14 -11.78 24.79 -18.70
CA PHE A 14 -12.16 23.97 -19.85
C PHE A 14 -13.51 23.29 -19.60
N ALA A 15 -14.56 23.99 -20.02
CA ALA A 15 -15.79 23.33 -20.42
C ALA A 15 -15.54 22.66 -21.78
N PHE A 16 -15.60 21.33 -21.86
CA PHE A 16 -15.90 20.68 -23.14
C PHE A 16 -16.94 19.58 -22.92
N ARG A 17 -18.18 19.96 -23.23
CA ARG A 17 -19.33 19.09 -23.38
C ARG A 17 -19.21 18.39 -24.72
N SER A 18 -19.21 17.05 -24.73
CA SER A 18 -19.52 16.28 -25.94
C SER A 18 -20.58 15.24 -25.58
N ASP A 19 -21.83 15.68 -25.64
CA ASP A 19 -22.97 14.80 -25.81
C ASP A 19 -22.97 14.37 -27.29
N LYS A 20 -22.60 13.11 -27.54
CA LYS A 20 -22.82 12.44 -28.82
C LYS A 20 -23.80 11.30 -28.61
N ARG A 21 -25.09 11.59 -28.69
CA ARG A 21 -26.10 10.60 -29.08
C ARG A 21 -25.74 10.03 -30.46
N LYS A 22 -25.34 8.76 -30.50
CA LYS A 22 -25.37 7.92 -31.70
C LYS A 22 -26.46 6.86 -31.51
N ASN A 23 -27.61 7.07 -32.15
CA ASN A 23 -28.37 5.96 -32.74
C ASN A 23 -27.56 5.57 -34.01
N ILE A 24 -27.41 4.32 -34.46
CA ILE A 24 -28.39 3.29 -34.81
C ILE A 24 -27.65 1.93 -34.89
N ALA A 25 -28.44 0.86 -34.81
CA ALA A 25 -28.31 -0.42 -35.53
C ALA A 25 -27.44 -1.54 -34.92
N CYS A 26 -28.17 -2.51 -34.38
CA CYS A 26 -27.92 -3.95 -34.29
C CYS A 26 -26.63 -4.46 -34.96
N THR A 27 -25.72 -5.00 -34.13
CA THR A 27 -24.74 -5.98 -34.57
C THR A 27 -24.90 -7.22 -33.70
N HIS A 28 -25.00 -8.38 -34.35
CA HIS A 28 -25.16 -9.69 -33.71
C HIS A 28 -24.14 -9.88 -32.58
N GLN A 29 -24.63 -10.03 -31.35
CA GLN A 29 -23.84 -10.67 -30.30
C GLN A 29 -23.59 -12.12 -30.75
N THR A 30 -22.36 -12.45 -31.12
CA THR A 30 -21.98 -13.86 -31.15
C THR A 30 -21.89 -14.32 -29.71
N ALA A 31 -22.77 -15.24 -29.35
CA ALA A 31 -22.79 -15.85 -28.03
C ALA A 31 -21.42 -16.51 -27.76
N ARG A 32 -20.57 -15.86 -26.95
CA ARG A 32 -19.48 -16.58 -26.29
C ARG A 32 -20.14 -17.52 -25.29
N LYS A 33 -20.13 -18.82 -25.63
CA LYS A 33 -20.51 -19.91 -24.73
C LYS A 33 -19.84 -19.69 -23.38
N ARG A 34 -20.61 -19.32 -22.36
CA ARG A 34 -20.23 -19.56 -20.97
C ARG A 34 -20.44 -21.05 -20.74
N THR A 35 -19.43 -21.86 -21.05
CA THR A 35 -19.45 -23.23 -20.51
C THR A 35 -19.33 -23.10 -19.01
N GLY A 36 -20.41 -23.52 -18.35
CA GLY A 36 -20.58 -23.47 -16.92
C GLY A 36 -19.42 -24.16 -16.21
N SER A 37 -19.14 -23.62 -15.03
CA SER A 37 -18.47 -24.31 -13.94
C SER A 37 -18.65 -25.83 -14.02
N LYS A 38 -17.51 -26.54 -14.03
CA LYS A 38 -17.39 -27.99 -13.84
C LYS A 38 -18.46 -28.54 -12.88
N ALA A 39 -19.16 -29.59 -13.32
CA ALA A 39 -20.14 -30.32 -12.51
C ALA A 39 -19.51 -30.88 -11.20
N PRO A 40 -20.30 -31.07 -10.13
CA PRO A 40 -19.78 -31.52 -8.85
C PRO A 40 -19.63 -33.05 -8.88
N ARG A 41 -18.42 -33.54 -9.12
CA ARG A 41 -18.10 -34.96 -8.89
C ARG A 41 -17.58 -35.12 -7.46
N LYS A 42 -18.37 -35.72 -6.58
CA LYS A 42 -17.88 -36.25 -5.30
C LYS A 42 -16.86 -37.36 -5.60
N GLN A 43 -15.58 -37.09 -5.38
CA GLN A 43 -14.56 -38.12 -5.11
C GLN A 43 -13.57 -37.61 -4.07
N LEU A 44 -13.14 -38.55 -3.23
CA LEU A 44 -12.47 -38.41 -1.95
C LEU A 44 -11.14 -37.65 -2.03
N ALA A 45 -10.77 -37.07 -0.89
CA ALA A 45 -9.63 -36.19 -0.65
C ALA A 45 -8.36 -36.46 -1.48
N THR A 46 -7.89 -35.43 -2.18
CA THR A 46 -6.47 -35.32 -2.55
C THR A 46 -6.02 -33.86 -2.43
N LYS A 47 -5.06 -33.66 -1.52
CA LYS A 47 -4.05 -32.58 -1.36
C LYS A 47 -4.29 -31.24 -2.08
N ALA A 48 -4.20 -30.16 -1.29
CA ALA A 48 -4.16 -28.78 -1.75
C ALA A 48 -3.10 -28.56 -2.84
N ALA A 49 -3.53 -28.45 -4.10
CA ALA A 49 -2.72 -27.92 -5.19
C ALA A 49 -3.02 -26.42 -5.33
N ARG A 50 -2.37 -25.59 -4.50
CA ARG A 50 -2.29 -24.15 -4.79
C ARG A 50 -1.41 -24.00 -6.02
N GLN A 51 -1.99 -23.42 -7.07
CA GLN A 51 -1.34 -23.12 -8.35
C GLN A 51 -0.02 -22.37 -8.13
N SER A 52 1.10 -22.99 -8.48
CA SER A 52 2.35 -22.30 -8.81
C SER A 52 3.26 -23.25 -9.58
N ALA A 53 2.95 -23.44 -10.86
CA ALA A 53 3.91 -23.90 -11.85
C ALA A 53 3.41 -23.51 -13.24
N PRO A 54 4.10 -22.60 -13.97
CA PRO A 54 3.93 -22.56 -15.41
C PRO A 54 4.50 -23.86 -15.98
N ALA A 55 3.65 -24.70 -16.52
CA ALA A 55 4.05 -25.88 -17.29
C ALA A 55 4.63 -25.39 -18.62
N THR A 56 5.92 -25.01 -18.62
CA THR A 56 6.91 -25.01 -19.73
C THR A 56 8.14 -24.18 -19.32
N GLY A 57 9.26 -24.86 -19.04
CA GLY A 57 10.63 -24.44 -19.42
C GLY A 57 11.28 -23.17 -18.86
N GLY A 58 10.62 -22.33 -18.06
CA GLY A 58 11.24 -21.12 -17.51
C GLY A 58 10.81 -20.86 -16.07
N VAL A 59 11.75 -20.95 -15.13
CA VAL A 59 11.52 -20.40 -13.79
C VAL A 59 11.35 -18.90 -13.97
N GLU A 60 10.11 -18.41 -13.83
CA GLU A 60 9.82 -16.98 -13.77
C GLU A 60 10.78 -16.35 -12.75
N LYS A 61 11.68 -15.52 -13.25
CA LYS A 61 12.69 -14.88 -12.40
C LYS A 61 11.94 -14.03 -11.38
N PRO A 62 12.31 -14.07 -10.09
CA PRO A 62 11.69 -13.19 -9.11
C PRO A 62 11.74 -11.74 -9.58
N GLN A 63 10.56 -11.11 -9.71
CA GLN A 63 10.47 -9.74 -10.21
C GLN A 63 11.17 -8.81 -9.23
N ARG A 64 12.30 -8.23 -9.67
CA ARG A 64 13.02 -7.21 -8.89
C ARG A 64 12.41 -5.84 -9.16
N TYR A 65 12.17 -5.08 -8.09
CA TYR A 65 11.74 -3.69 -8.23
C TYR A 65 12.84 -2.80 -8.81
N ARG A 66 12.44 -1.75 -9.52
CA ARG A 66 13.36 -0.70 -9.98
C ARG A 66 13.95 0.04 -8.77
N PRO A 67 15.21 0.51 -8.84
CA PRO A 67 15.76 1.36 -7.80
C PRO A 67 14.83 2.56 -7.54
N GLY A 68 14.71 2.97 -6.28
CA GLY A 68 13.79 4.03 -5.84
C GLY A 68 12.33 3.59 -5.62
N THR A 69 11.85 2.51 -6.24
CA THR A 69 10.45 2.06 -6.05
C THR A 69 10.18 1.60 -4.62
N VAL A 70 11.12 0.88 -4.01
CA VAL A 70 10.99 0.42 -2.61
C VAL A 70 11.14 1.59 -1.64
N ALA A 71 12.09 2.50 -1.89
CA ALA A 71 12.30 3.69 -1.06
C ALA A 71 11.05 4.60 -1.00
N LEU A 72 10.42 4.88 -2.15
CA LEU A 72 9.19 5.68 -2.18
C LEU A 72 8.03 5.00 -1.43
N ARG A 73 7.96 3.66 -1.46
CA ARG A 73 6.97 2.90 -0.70
C ARG A 73 7.23 2.98 0.81
N GLU A 74 8.49 2.90 1.23
CA GLU A 74 8.89 3.03 2.63
C GLU A 74 8.64 4.44 3.17
N ILE A 75 9.00 5.49 2.41
CA ILE A 75 8.71 6.89 2.77
C ILE A 75 7.21 7.08 3.01
N ARG A 76 6.37 6.63 2.06
CA ARG A 76 4.90 6.71 2.19
C ARG A 76 4.38 5.92 3.40
N ARG A 77 4.97 4.77 3.72
CA ARG A 77 4.58 3.95 4.88
C ARG A 77 4.92 4.65 6.20
N TYR A 78 6.16 5.13 6.36
CA TYR A 78 6.63 5.74 7.61
C TYR A 78 6.08 7.14 7.83
N GLN A 79 5.65 7.85 6.79
CA GLN A 79 4.95 9.12 6.95
C GLN A 79 3.46 8.93 7.28
N LYS A 80 2.87 7.78 6.94
CA LYS A 80 1.47 7.44 7.26
C LYS A 80 1.30 6.91 8.68
N SER A 81 2.32 6.28 9.24
CA SER A 81 2.30 5.65 10.56
C SER A 81 3.27 6.35 11.50
N THR A 82 3.01 6.33 12.81
CA THR A 82 3.87 6.95 13.83
C THR A 82 4.54 5.89 14.71
N GLU A 83 4.90 4.75 14.12
CA GLU A 83 5.63 3.69 14.83
C GLU A 83 7.10 4.07 15.05
N LEU A 84 7.68 3.60 16.16
CA LEU A 84 9.09 3.80 16.44
C LEU A 84 9.92 3.04 15.39
N LEU A 85 10.81 3.76 14.70
CA LEU A 85 11.68 3.16 13.68
C LEU A 85 12.81 2.33 14.30
N ILE A 86 13.19 2.64 15.54
CA ILE A 86 14.22 1.96 16.31
C ILE A 86 13.54 0.99 17.28
N ARG A 87 14.11 -0.22 17.44
CA ARG A 87 13.62 -1.21 18.41
C ARG A 87 13.76 -0.67 19.85
N LYS A 88 12.75 -0.92 20.69
CA LYS A 88 12.69 -0.38 22.05
C LYS A 88 13.83 -0.84 22.97
N LEU A 89 14.17 -2.14 22.95
CA LEU A 89 15.15 -2.72 23.88
C LEU A 89 16.58 -2.18 23.67
N PRO A 90 17.16 -2.17 22.46
CA PRO A 90 18.51 -1.63 22.27
C PRO A 90 18.57 -0.13 22.58
N PHE A 91 17.53 0.65 22.23
CA PHE A 91 17.48 2.07 22.57
C PHE A 91 17.44 2.30 24.09
N GLN A 92 16.64 1.51 24.83
CA GLN A 92 16.59 1.56 26.29
C GLN A 92 17.94 1.21 26.93
N TRP A 93 18.68 0.25 26.39
CA TRP A 93 20.00 -0.10 26.90
C TRP A 93 21.00 1.03 26.70
N LEU A 94 21.02 1.66 25.53
CA LEU A 94 21.86 2.82 25.26
C LEU A 94 21.58 3.99 26.22
N VAL A 95 20.30 4.27 26.49
CA VAL A 95 19.91 5.32 27.45
C VAL A 95 20.45 5.01 28.87
N ARG A 96 20.45 3.74 29.27
CA ARG A 96 20.97 3.32 30.59
C ARG A 96 22.49 3.35 30.66
N GLU A 97 23.16 2.97 29.58
CA GLU A 97 24.63 3.03 29.46
C GLU A 97 25.12 4.46 29.68
N ILE A 98 24.57 5.42 28.92
CA ILE A 98 24.92 6.85 29.04
C ILE A 98 24.58 7.40 30.43
N ALA A 99 23.46 7.00 31.02
CA ALA A 99 23.05 7.49 32.33
C ALA A 99 23.96 7.00 33.47
N GLN A 100 24.48 5.78 33.33
CA GLN A 100 25.38 5.18 34.31
C GLN A 100 26.67 5.99 34.47
N ASP A 101 27.16 6.61 33.39
CA ASP A 101 28.36 7.45 33.39
C ASP A 101 28.20 8.72 34.25
N PHE A 102 26.96 9.16 34.50
CA PHE A 102 26.68 10.33 35.33
C PHE A 102 26.42 9.97 36.80
N LYS A 103 25.51 9.02 37.07
CA LYS A 103 25.23 8.49 38.42
C LYS A 103 24.69 7.06 38.31
N THR A 104 25.09 6.20 39.25
CA THR A 104 24.77 4.76 39.22
C THR A 104 23.31 4.41 39.58
N ASP A 105 22.55 5.34 40.15
CA ASP A 105 21.24 5.05 40.77
C ASP A 105 20.03 5.64 40.01
N PHE A 106 20.19 5.99 38.73
CA PHE A 106 19.09 6.56 37.95
C PHE A 106 17.96 5.56 37.71
N ARG A 107 16.74 5.96 38.12
CA ARG A 107 15.50 5.22 37.83
C ARG A 107 14.72 5.96 36.76
N PHE A 108 14.48 5.29 35.64
CA PHE A 108 13.70 5.82 34.53
C PHE A 108 12.23 5.44 34.63
N GLN A 109 11.35 6.42 34.42
CA GLN A 109 9.94 6.16 34.14
C GLN A 109 9.80 5.57 32.74
N SER A 110 8.86 4.63 32.56
CA SER A 110 8.65 3.95 31.28
C SER A 110 8.19 4.89 30.15
N SER A 111 7.45 5.96 30.47
CA SER A 111 7.04 6.99 29.50
C SER A 111 8.22 7.84 29.04
N SER A 112 9.15 8.19 29.93
CA SER A 112 10.29 9.04 29.60
C SER A 112 11.21 8.41 28.55
N VAL A 113 11.48 7.11 28.65
CA VAL A 113 12.30 6.37 27.66
C VAL A 113 11.64 6.32 26.28
N LYS A 114 10.32 6.49 26.18
CA LYS A 114 9.61 6.53 24.88
C LYS A 114 9.66 7.90 24.22
N VAL A 115 9.90 8.96 25.00
CA VAL A 115 9.92 10.35 24.53
C VAL A 115 11.32 10.77 24.09
N LEU A 116 12.36 10.22 24.72
CA LEU A 116 13.75 10.31 24.26
C LEU A 116 13.91 9.65 22.88
#